data_AF-A0A248UF91-F1
#
_entry.id   AF-A0A248UF91-F1
#
_cell.length_a   1.000
_cell.length_b   1.000
_cell.length_c   1.000
_cell.angle_alpha   90.00
_cell.angle_beta   90.00
_cell.angle_gamma   90.00
#
_symmetry.space_group_name_H-M   'P 1'
#
loop_
_entity.id
_entity.type
_entity.pdbx_description
1 polymer ?
#
loop_
_entity_poly.entity_id
_entity_poly.type
_entity_poly.pdbx_seq_one_letter_code
_entity_poly.pdbx_strand_id
1 'polypeptide(L)'
;MRKTGSCLGLNVLKEGTKFIQELNVHSFGKVAIASAIAILMVSPALADAKTDSLQLRKSVVEGLFTYIELGENSDGRSKALGIAMEEKVQVPVAKAQYEWQEIAKNSSDAGAYEAYKMCDTAASSLQNIVKIIAGYIKSDSTQEPEYDSALTKLGADLTECEKALDVQLTF
;
A
#
# COMPACT_ATOMS: atom_id res chain seq x y z
N MET A 1 53.48 -10.71 39.80
CA MET A 1 53.59 -9.23 39.71
C MET A 1 52.21 -8.66 39.37
N ARG A 2 51.75 -7.70 40.21
CA ARG A 2 50.76 -6.60 40.02
C ARG A 2 49.57 -6.79 39.03
N LYS A 3 48.30 -6.72 39.48
CA LYS A 3 47.44 -5.51 39.77
C LYS A 3 47.24 -4.65 38.51
N THR A 4 46.09 -4.13 38.06
CA THR A 4 44.75 -3.67 38.55
C THR A 4 44.13 -2.93 37.33
N GLY A 5 42.84 -2.66 37.10
CA GLY A 5 41.56 -2.71 37.84
C GLY A 5 40.41 -2.65 36.80
N SER A 6 39.17 -3.08 37.09
CA SER A 6 38.12 -2.37 37.88
C SER A 6 37.91 -0.93 37.41
N CYS A 7 36.71 -0.40 37.15
CA CYS A 7 35.33 -0.84 37.38
C CYS A 7 34.37 0.19 36.74
N LEU A 8 33.07 -0.17 36.67
CA LEU A 8 31.87 0.71 36.71
C LEU A 8 31.57 1.54 35.45
N GLY A 9 30.34 1.70 34.97
CA GLY A 9 29.01 1.30 35.44
C GLY A 9 28.02 1.49 34.27
N LEU A 10 27.05 0.60 34.09
CA LEU A 10 25.66 0.75 34.56
C LEU A 10 24.99 2.09 34.18
N ASN A 11 23.89 1.95 33.44
CA ASN A 11 22.74 2.85 33.37
C ASN A 11 22.93 4.24 32.74
N VAL A 12 22.49 4.35 31.48
CA VAL A 12 21.85 5.59 31.01
C VAL A 12 20.41 5.27 30.67
N LEU A 13 19.58 5.34 31.71
CA LEU A 13 18.14 5.49 31.64
C LEU A 13 17.86 6.95 32.04
N LYS A 14 16.92 7.56 31.33
CA LYS A 14 16.11 8.72 31.74
C LYS A 14 16.69 10.13 31.63
N GLU A 15 15.79 10.98 31.12
CA GLU A 15 15.58 12.39 31.44
C GLU A 15 16.45 13.42 30.71
N GLY A 16 15.77 14.18 29.86
CA GLY A 16 16.27 15.40 29.24
C GLY A 16 15.15 16.37 28.87
N THR A 17 14.06 16.37 29.64
CA THR A 17 13.10 17.47 29.61
C THR A 17 13.68 18.61 30.45
N LYS A 18 13.64 19.83 29.91
CA LYS A 18 13.74 21.13 30.61
C LYS A 18 15.18 21.66 30.82
N PHE A 19 15.58 22.63 29.99
CA PHE A 19 16.07 23.92 30.51
C PHE A 19 16.01 24.99 29.41
N ILE A 20 15.03 25.89 29.52
CA ILE A 20 15.07 27.22 28.90
C ILE A 20 15.85 28.10 29.86
N GLN A 21 16.93 28.73 29.42
CA GLN A 21 17.19 30.15 29.69
C GLN A 21 18.46 30.65 28.99
N GLU A 22 18.29 31.83 28.39
CA GLU A 22 19.28 32.88 28.16
C GLU A 22 20.44 32.60 27.21
N LEU A 23 20.42 33.31 26.07
CA LEU A 23 21.49 34.25 25.73
C LEU A 23 21.01 35.27 24.67
N ASN A 24 20.90 36.51 25.16
CA ASN A 24 21.13 37.79 24.51
C ASN A 24 20.45 38.14 23.17
N VAL A 25 19.48 39.04 23.31
CA VAL A 25 19.12 40.07 22.34
C VAL A 25 20.29 41.05 22.22
N HIS A 26 20.79 41.31 21.00
CA HIS A 26 21.22 42.64 20.60
C HIS A 26 20.95 42.86 19.10
N SER A 27 19.91 43.68 18.89
CA SER A 27 19.38 44.33 17.70
C SER A 27 20.37 44.62 16.57
N PHE A 28 20.02 44.27 15.32
CA PHE A 28 20.07 45.16 14.14
C PHE A 28 19.23 44.56 12.99
N GLY A 29 18.34 45.38 12.40
CA GLY A 29 17.92 45.24 11.01
C GLY A 29 16.65 44.44 10.72
N LYS A 30 15.57 45.15 10.38
CA LYS A 30 14.31 44.64 9.82
C LYS A 30 14.55 43.71 8.61
N VAL A 31 14.29 42.41 8.76
CA VAL A 31 13.50 41.57 7.83
C VAL A 31 13.02 40.35 8.64
N ALA A 32 11.84 40.45 9.25
CA ALA A 32 11.16 39.25 9.74
C ALA A 32 10.44 38.63 8.55
N ILE A 33 11.13 37.78 7.78
CA ILE A 33 10.44 36.74 7.03
C ILE A 33 9.84 35.84 8.11
N ALA A 34 8.57 36.08 8.42
CA ALA A 34 7.76 35.13 9.13
C ALA A 34 7.66 33.90 8.22
N SER A 35 8.67 33.03 8.30
CA SER A 35 8.56 31.65 7.88
C SER A 35 7.52 31.03 8.80
N ALA A 36 6.25 31.20 8.43
CA ALA A 36 5.17 30.36 8.89
C ALA A 36 5.56 28.97 8.41
N ILE A 37 6.28 28.24 9.26
CA ILE A 37 6.34 26.79 9.19
C ILE A 37 4.89 26.37 9.42
N ALA A 38 4.15 26.21 8.33
CA ALA A 38 2.92 25.47 8.30
C ALA A 38 3.29 24.05 8.69
N ILE A 39 3.33 23.79 10.00
CA ILE A 39 3.33 22.44 10.53
C ILE A 39 1.98 21.90 10.12
N LEU A 40 1.94 21.26 8.96
CA LEU A 40 0.86 20.38 8.54
C LEU A 40 0.66 19.41 9.70
N MET A 41 -0.40 19.63 10.46
CA MET A 41 -0.90 18.65 11.42
C MET A 41 -1.43 17.48 10.59
N VAL A 42 -0.52 16.62 10.13
CA VAL A 42 -0.88 15.29 9.63
C VAL A 42 -1.45 14.54 10.82
N SER A 43 -2.78 14.50 10.89
CA SER A 43 -3.50 13.71 11.88
C SER A 43 -2.96 12.26 11.86
N PRO A 44 -2.65 11.65 13.02
CA PRO A 44 -2.17 10.27 13.09
C PRO A 44 -3.05 9.29 12.30
N ALA A 45 -4.37 9.48 12.32
CA ALA A 45 -5.34 8.67 11.57
C ALA A 45 -5.14 8.70 10.03
N LEU A 46 -4.60 9.79 9.47
CA LEU A 46 -4.30 9.88 8.03
C LEU A 46 -2.98 9.17 7.67
N ALA A 47 -1.99 9.20 8.58
CA ALA A 47 -0.74 8.49 8.39
C ALA A 47 -0.95 6.96 8.43
N ASP A 48 -1.84 6.50 9.31
CA ASP A 48 -2.24 5.10 9.39
C ASP A 48 -2.98 4.67 8.11
N ALA A 49 -3.99 5.42 7.65
CA ALA A 49 -4.74 5.11 6.42
C ALA A 49 -3.86 5.06 5.16
N LYS A 50 -2.90 5.98 5.01
CA LYS A 50 -1.94 5.96 3.89
C LYS A 50 -1.04 4.72 3.99
N THR A 51 -0.54 4.40 5.18
CA THR A 51 0.32 3.23 5.40
C THR A 51 -0.43 1.92 5.13
N ASP A 52 -1.67 1.81 5.60
CA ASP A 52 -2.55 0.67 5.36
C ASP A 52 -2.81 0.51 3.86
N SER A 53 -3.16 1.60 3.16
CA SER A 53 -3.39 1.58 1.72
C SER A 53 -2.15 1.11 0.92
N LEU A 54 -0.95 1.47 1.37
CA LEU A 54 0.30 0.98 0.76
C LEU A 54 0.49 -0.53 0.96
N GLN A 55 0.08 -1.08 2.10
CA GLN A 55 0.11 -2.53 2.32
C GLN A 55 -0.94 -3.24 1.47
N LEU A 56 -2.15 -2.67 1.35
CA LEU A 56 -3.19 -3.20 0.48
C LEU A 56 -2.76 -3.24 -0.98
N ARG A 57 -2.06 -2.19 -1.46
CA ARG A 57 -1.48 -2.17 -2.81
C ARG A 57 -0.50 -3.31 -3.02
N LYS A 58 0.35 -3.63 -2.03
CA LYS A 58 1.25 -4.79 -2.12
C LYS A 58 0.46 -6.08 -2.28
N SER A 59 -0.60 -6.29 -1.49
CA SER A 59 -1.43 -7.50 -1.62
C SER A 59 -2.08 -7.64 -3.00
N VAL A 60 -2.50 -6.54 -3.63
CA VAL A 60 -3.03 -6.57 -5.00
C VAL A 60 -1.96 -6.88 -6.03
N VAL A 61 -0.78 -6.27 -5.91
CA VAL A 61 0.37 -6.54 -6.80
C VAL A 61 0.88 -7.98 -6.63
N GLU A 62 0.97 -8.48 -5.41
CA GLU A 62 1.29 -9.89 -5.11
C GLU A 62 0.24 -10.82 -5.71
N GLY A 63 -1.05 -10.46 -5.63
CA GLY A 63 -2.12 -11.18 -6.31
C GLY A 63 -1.93 -11.23 -7.82
N LEU A 64 -1.58 -10.12 -8.46
CA LEU A 64 -1.26 -10.07 -9.89
C LEU A 64 -0.09 -11.01 -10.24
N PHE A 65 1.01 -10.94 -9.50
CA PHE A 65 2.16 -11.83 -9.75
C PHE A 65 1.81 -13.30 -9.51
N THR A 66 1.01 -13.60 -8.48
CA THR A 66 0.53 -14.96 -8.22
C THR A 66 -0.35 -15.47 -9.37
N TYR A 67 -1.21 -14.60 -9.93
CA TYR A 67 -2.01 -14.94 -11.11
C TYR A 67 -1.12 -15.30 -12.32
N ILE A 68 -0.09 -14.50 -12.58
CA ILE A 68 0.88 -14.74 -13.66
C ILE A 68 1.62 -16.07 -13.41
N GLU A 69 2.17 -16.27 -12.21
CA GLU A 69 2.91 -17.46 -11.82
C GLU A 69 2.07 -18.74 -11.97
N LEU A 70 0.81 -18.70 -11.54
CA LEU A 70 -0.11 -19.83 -11.69
C LEU A 70 -0.39 -20.15 -13.16
N GLY A 71 -0.48 -19.14 -14.02
CA GLY A 71 -0.64 -19.34 -15.46
C GLY A 71 0.61 -19.95 -16.10
N GLU A 72 1.78 -19.36 -15.86
CA GLU A 72 3.06 -19.75 -16.45
C GLU A 72 3.54 -21.15 -16.03
N ASN A 73 3.29 -21.52 -14.76
CA ASN A 73 3.72 -22.82 -14.23
C ASN A 73 2.68 -23.94 -14.39
N SER A 74 1.58 -23.68 -15.10
CA SER A 74 0.56 -24.71 -15.32
C SER A 74 0.86 -25.57 -16.55
N ASP A 75 0.69 -26.88 -16.42
CA ASP A 75 0.72 -27.83 -17.55
C ASP A 75 -0.57 -27.76 -18.40
N GLY A 76 -1.27 -26.63 -18.36
CA GLY A 76 -2.55 -26.40 -19.04
C GLY A 76 -3.75 -26.28 -18.09
N ARG A 77 -4.95 -26.29 -18.68
CA ARG A 77 -6.20 -26.09 -17.95
C ARG A 77 -6.49 -27.27 -17.04
N SER A 78 -6.66 -26.99 -15.75
CA SER A 78 -7.14 -27.97 -14.77
C SER A 78 -8.10 -27.32 -13.77
N LYS A 79 -9.08 -28.09 -13.31
CA LYS A 79 -9.99 -27.62 -12.25
C LYS A 79 -9.22 -27.15 -11.00
N ALA A 80 -8.11 -27.82 -10.68
CA ALA A 80 -7.21 -27.46 -9.58
C ALA A 80 -6.57 -26.08 -9.78
N LEU A 81 -6.11 -25.76 -10.99
CA LEU A 81 -5.57 -24.44 -11.32
C LEU A 81 -6.62 -23.35 -11.11
N GLY A 82 -7.84 -23.55 -11.61
CA GLY A 82 -8.91 -22.56 -11.46
C GLY A 82 -9.29 -22.35 -9.99
N ILE A 83 -9.30 -23.39 -9.16
CA ILE A 83 -9.50 -23.25 -7.70
C ILE A 83 -8.33 -22.49 -7.07
N ALA A 84 -7.09 -22.81 -7.44
CA ALA A 84 -5.91 -22.13 -6.91
C ALA A 84 -5.91 -20.63 -7.25
N MET A 85 -6.37 -20.24 -8.45
CA MET A 85 -6.53 -18.84 -8.82
C MET A 85 -7.56 -18.13 -7.93
N GLU A 86 -8.69 -18.76 -7.63
CA GLU A 86 -9.70 -18.18 -6.71
C GLU A 86 -9.14 -18.05 -5.28
N GLU A 87 -8.52 -19.11 -4.76
CA GLU A 87 -8.04 -19.14 -3.37
C GLU A 87 -6.83 -18.25 -3.13
N LYS A 88 -5.87 -18.24 -4.05
CA LYS A 88 -4.59 -17.54 -3.88
C LYS A 88 -4.58 -16.13 -4.44
N VAL A 89 -5.49 -15.80 -5.35
CA VAL A 89 -5.58 -14.46 -5.94
C VAL A 89 -6.89 -13.79 -5.58
N GLN A 90 -8.03 -14.37 -5.95
CA GLN A 90 -9.32 -13.68 -5.79
C GLN A 90 -9.64 -13.36 -4.33
N VAL A 91 -9.44 -14.31 -3.40
CA VAL A 91 -9.76 -14.12 -1.98
C VAL A 91 -8.91 -13.03 -1.32
N PRO A 92 -7.55 -13.04 -1.42
CA PRO A 92 -6.73 -11.96 -0.88
C PRO A 92 -7.03 -10.59 -1.51
N VAL A 93 -7.25 -10.53 -2.83
CA VAL A 93 -7.55 -9.28 -3.53
C VAL A 93 -8.93 -8.74 -3.12
N ALA A 94 -9.93 -9.60 -2.94
CA ALA A 94 -11.25 -9.21 -2.43
C ALA A 94 -11.18 -8.63 -1.01
N LYS A 95 -10.32 -9.21 -0.16
CA LYS A 95 -10.05 -8.66 1.17
C LYS A 95 -9.43 -7.27 1.08
N ALA A 96 -8.40 -7.09 0.24
CA ALA A 96 -7.79 -5.77 0.05
C ALA A 96 -8.77 -4.73 -0.49
N GLN A 97 -9.64 -5.14 -1.43
CA GLN A 97 -10.71 -4.31 -1.95
C GLN A 97 -11.65 -3.83 -0.83
N TYR A 98 -12.13 -4.76 0.00
CA TYR A 98 -13.01 -4.44 1.11
C TYR A 98 -12.37 -3.46 2.10
N GLU A 99 -11.09 -3.67 2.42
CA GLU A 99 -10.36 -2.78 3.33
C GLU A 99 -10.19 -1.37 2.73
N TRP A 100 -9.94 -1.24 1.42
CA TRP A 100 -9.94 0.08 0.77
C TRP A 100 -11.31 0.76 0.80
N GLN A 101 -12.39 0.01 0.62
CA GLN A 101 -13.74 0.58 0.71
C GLN A 101 -14.02 1.14 2.11
N GLU A 102 -13.57 0.44 3.16
CA GLU A 102 -13.69 0.92 4.54
C GLU A 102 -12.79 2.13 4.82
N ILE A 103 -11.55 2.15 4.33
CA ILE A 103 -10.66 3.31 4.45
C ILE A 103 -11.27 4.52 3.72
N ALA A 104 -11.76 4.33 2.49
CA ALA A 104 -12.39 5.39 1.70
C ALA A 104 -13.62 5.96 2.42
N LYS A 105 -14.53 5.09 2.89
CA LYS A 105 -15.74 5.49 3.61
C LYS A 105 -15.46 6.32 4.86
N ASN A 106 -14.33 6.06 5.53
CA ASN A 106 -13.91 6.76 6.73
C ASN A 106 -13.01 7.98 6.45
N SER A 107 -12.67 8.24 5.19
CA SER A 107 -11.84 9.39 4.82
C SER A 107 -12.64 10.69 4.85
N SER A 108 -12.13 11.69 5.58
CA SER A 108 -12.62 13.07 5.52
C SER A 108 -11.89 13.93 4.48
N ASP A 109 -10.81 13.41 3.90
CA ASP A 109 -10.05 14.07 2.83
C ASP A 109 -10.52 13.57 1.46
N ALA A 110 -10.93 14.51 0.60
CA ALA A 110 -11.48 14.21 -0.72
C ALA A 110 -10.41 13.61 -1.67
N GLY A 111 -9.16 14.07 -1.58
CA GLY A 111 -8.07 13.54 -2.40
C GLY A 111 -7.74 12.09 -2.04
N ALA A 112 -7.65 11.80 -0.73
CA ALA A 112 -7.45 10.46 -0.21
C ALA A 112 -8.63 9.54 -0.55
N TYR A 113 -9.87 10.02 -0.42
CA TYR A 113 -11.07 9.28 -0.83
C TYR A 113 -10.99 8.82 -2.28
N GLU A 114 -10.68 9.73 -3.21
CA GLU A 114 -10.56 9.41 -4.63
C GLU A 114 -9.40 8.44 -4.89
N ALA A 115 -8.25 8.63 -4.23
CA ALA A 115 -7.12 7.71 -4.33
C ALA A 115 -7.49 6.29 -3.92
N TYR A 116 -8.17 6.12 -2.78
CA TYR A 116 -8.59 4.80 -2.31
C TYR A 116 -9.65 4.16 -3.22
N LYS A 117 -10.52 4.98 -3.83
CA LYS A 117 -11.48 4.50 -4.84
C LYS A 117 -10.83 4.02 -6.13
N MET A 118 -9.78 4.68 -6.59
CA MET A 118 -8.99 4.20 -7.74
C MET A 118 -8.38 2.83 -7.43
N CYS A 119 -7.90 2.64 -6.20
CA CYS A 119 -7.34 1.36 -5.76
C CYS A 119 -8.40 0.25 -5.58
N ASP A 120 -9.59 0.57 -5.05
CA ASP A 120 -10.75 -0.33 -5.08
C ASP A 120 -11.08 -0.78 -6.52
N THR A 121 -11.04 0.15 -7.48
CA THR A 121 -11.27 -0.15 -8.90
C THR A 121 -10.20 -1.10 -9.46
N ALA A 122 -8.91 -0.87 -9.15
CA ALA A 122 -7.83 -1.76 -9.56
C ALA A 122 -7.99 -3.18 -9.00
N ALA A 123 -8.32 -3.33 -7.70
CA ALA A 123 -8.61 -4.64 -7.11
C ALA A 123 -9.82 -5.31 -7.76
N SER A 124 -10.86 -4.55 -8.10
CA SER A 124 -12.04 -5.08 -8.80
C SER A 124 -11.69 -5.61 -10.19
N SER A 125 -10.86 -4.88 -10.94
CA SER A 125 -10.41 -5.31 -12.28
C SER A 125 -9.59 -6.60 -12.21
N LEU A 126 -8.69 -6.76 -11.24
CA LEU A 126 -7.94 -8.01 -11.05
C LEU A 126 -8.88 -9.17 -10.68
N GLN A 127 -9.81 -8.97 -9.75
CA GLN A 127 -10.81 -9.99 -9.42
C GLN A 127 -11.66 -10.39 -10.62
N ASN A 128 -12.02 -9.46 -11.49
CA ASN A 128 -12.80 -9.74 -12.67
C ASN A 128 -12.03 -10.64 -13.65
N ILE A 129 -10.74 -10.35 -13.89
CA ILE A 129 -9.86 -11.18 -14.72
C ILE A 129 -9.78 -12.60 -14.15
N VAL A 130 -9.48 -12.71 -12.85
CA VAL A 130 -9.35 -14.00 -12.18
C VAL A 130 -10.67 -14.78 -12.26
N LYS A 131 -11.81 -14.12 -12.06
CA LYS A 131 -13.13 -14.74 -12.17
C LYS A 131 -13.41 -15.27 -13.58
N ILE A 132 -13.10 -14.49 -14.62
CA ILE A 132 -13.26 -14.89 -16.02
C ILE A 132 -12.40 -16.12 -16.31
N ILE A 133 -11.11 -16.05 -15.97
CA ILE A 133 -10.13 -17.07 -16.33
C ILE A 133 -10.30 -18.33 -15.50
N ALA A 134 -10.46 -18.22 -14.17
CA ALA A 134 -10.74 -19.36 -13.31
C ALA A 134 -12.07 -20.03 -13.69
N GLY A 135 -13.09 -19.24 -14.03
CA GLY A 135 -14.37 -19.75 -14.54
C GLY A 135 -14.20 -20.56 -15.82
N TYR A 136 -13.45 -20.02 -16.79
CA TYR A 136 -13.12 -20.72 -18.02
C TYR A 136 -12.32 -22.00 -17.78
N ILE A 137 -11.24 -21.93 -17.00
CA ILE A 137 -10.37 -23.07 -16.66
C ILE A 137 -11.16 -24.22 -16.02
N LYS A 138 -12.10 -23.91 -15.12
CA LYS A 138 -12.95 -24.90 -14.45
C LYS A 138 -14.10 -25.42 -15.30
N SER A 139 -14.43 -24.73 -16.39
CA SER A 139 -15.51 -25.13 -17.30
C SER A 139 -15.03 -26.16 -18.32
N ASP A 140 -15.97 -26.90 -18.91
CA ASP A 140 -15.71 -27.75 -20.08
C ASP A 140 -15.74 -26.96 -21.41
N SER A 141 -15.80 -25.62 -21.36
CA SER A 141 -15.84 -24.77 -22.56
C SER A 141 -14.56 -24.92 -23.37
N THR A 142 -14.69 -25.07 -24.68
CA THR A 142 -13.57 -24.96 -25.63
C THR A 142 -13.40 -23.55 -26.17
N GLN A 143 -14.36 -22.66 -25.90
CA GLN A 143 -14.30 -21.26 -26.27
C GLN A 143 -13.55 -20.49 -25.20
N GLU A 144 -12.36 -20.02 -25.54
CA GLU A 144 -11.58 -19.12 -24.71
C GLU A 144 -12.29 -17.76 -24.60
N PRO A 145 -12.48 -17.22 -23.39
CA PRO A 145 -13.04 -15.88 -23.22
C PRO A 145 -12.06 -14.85 -23.77
N GLU A 146 -12.58 -13.75 -24.29
CA GLU A 146 -11.75 -12.56 -24.53
C GLU A 146 -11.42 -11.93 -23.19
N TYR A 147 -10.13 -11.72 -22.91
CA TYR A 147 -9.66 -11.07 -21.68
C TYR A 147 -8.55 -10.04 -21.91
N ASP A 148 -8.11 -9.80 -23.15
CA ASP A 148 -7.06 -8.83 -23.46
C ASP A 148 -7.51 -7.40 -23.12
N SER A 149 -8.77 -7.10 -23.41
CA SER A 149 -9.41 -5.84 -23.01
C SER A 149 -9.43 -5.66 -21.49
N ALA A 150 -9.69 -6.74 -20.74
CA ALA A 150 -9.71 -6.74 -19.28
C ALA A 150 -8.28 -6.58 -18.71
N LEU A 151 -7.28 -7.24 -19.28
CA LEU A 151 -5.87 -7.10 -18.90
C LEU A 151 -5.36 -5.67 -19.14
N THR A 152 -5.68 -5.11 -20.31
CA THR A 152 -5.34 -3.71 -20.64
C THR A 152 -5.97 -2.74 -19.64
N LYS A 153 -7.24 -2.97 -19.30
CA LYS A 153 -7.95 -2.17 -18.30
C LYS A 153 -7.33 -2.31 -16.91
N LEU A 154 -6.98 -3.53 -16.48
CA LEU A 154 -6.28 -3.73 -15.20
C LEU A 154 -4.97 -2.94 -15.15
N GLY A 155 -4.19 -2.96 -16.22
CA GLY A 155 -2.96 -2.17 -16.31
C GLY A 155 -3.21 -0.70 -16.05
N ALA A 156 -4.18 -0.11 -16.75
CA ALA A 156 -4.57 1.28 -16.56
C ALA A 156 -5.10 1.57 -15.15
N ASP A 157 -6.00 0.76 -14.63
CA ASP A 157 -6.59 0.94 -13.30
C ASP A 157 -5.53 0.86 -12.19
N LEU A 158 -4.58 -0.10 -12.30
CA LEU A 158 -3.48 -0.23 -11.35
C LEU A 158 -2.52 0.97 -11.44
N THR A 159 -2.16 1.40 -12.64
CA THR A 159 -1.33 2.60 -12.84
C THR A 159 -1.96 3.84 -12.20
N GLU A 160 -3.26 4.05 -12.35
CA GLU A 160 -3.94 5.20 -11.74
C GLU A 160 -3.99 5.11 -10.21
N CYS A 161 -4.24 3.93 -9.63
CA CYS A 161 -4.10 3.71 -8.19
C CYS A 161 -2.67 4.04 -7.70
N GLU A 162 -1.65 3.59 -8.41
CA GLU A 162 -0.25 3.77 -8.01
C GLU A 162 0.22 5.22 -8.12
N LYS A 163 -0.25 5.96 -9.15
CA LYS A 163 -0.07 7.42 -9.22
C LYS A 163 -0.75 8.12 -8.05
N ALA A 164 -1.98 7.75 -7.74
CA ALA A 164 -2.75 8.36 -6.65
C ALA A 164 -2.14 8.11 -5.27
N LEU A 165 -1.48 6.97 -5.08
CA LEU A 165 -0.74 6.64 -3.86
C LEU A 165 0.69 7.20 -3.81
N ASP A 166 1.16 7.84 -4.89
CA ASP A 166 2.52 8.38 -5.04
C ASP A 166 3.61 7.32 -4.81
N VAL A 167 3.53 6.25 -5.60
CA VAL A 167 4.42 5.07 -5.52
C VAL A 167 4.94 4.65 -6.89
N GLN A 168 5.98 3.82 -6.89
CA GLN A 168 6.54 3.27 -8.14
C GLN A 168 5.49 2.45 -8.90
N LEU A 169 5.37 2.72 -10.20
CA LEU A 169 4.45 2.02 -11.07
C LEU A 169 4.90 0.57 -11.29
N THR A 170 3.95 -0.36 -11.28
CA THR A 170 4.19 -1.78 -11.59
C THR A 170 4.34 -2.00 -13.10
N PHE A 171 3.57 -1.24 -13.90
CA PHE A 171 3.58 -1.28 -15.37
C PHE A 171 4.29 -0.07 -15.96
#